data_AF-H0W8L0-F1
#
_entry.id   AF-H0W8L0-F1
#
_cell.length_a   1.000
_cell.length_b   1.000
_cell.length_c   1.000
_cell.angle_alpha   90.00
_cell.angle_beta   90.00
_cell.angle_gamma   90.00
#
_symmetry.space_group_name_H-M   'P 1'
#
loop_
_entity.id
_entity.type
_entity.pdbx_description
1 polymer ?
#
loop_
_entity_poly.entity_id
_entity_poly.type
_entity_poly.pdbx_seq_one_letter_code
_entity_poly.pdbx_strand_id
1 'polypeptide(L)'
;MFHAGLPGRLPLLQALLALHTMGRTLGRASPAGGPLEDVVIERYHIPRACPREVQMGDFVRYHYNGTFEDGKKFDSSYDRSSLVAIVVGVGRLITGMDRGLMGMCVNERRRLVVPPHLGYGSIGVAGLIPPDATLYFDVVLLDVWNQADTVQVSVLLRPPLCLRMVQDGDFVRYHYNGTLLNGAPFDSSYSRNQTYDTYIGQGYIIPGMDQGLQGACMGERRRITVPPHLAYGENGTGNKIPGSAVLVFHVHVIDFHNPTDSVGIETLSRPAEPCNETSKLGDFIRYHYNCSLMDGTRLFSSHDYGAPQEATLGANKVIEGLDRGLQGMCVGERRRLVVPPHLAHGESGARGVPGSAVLQFEVELLSREDGLPDGYLFVWHEDPPASLFEDMDLNKDGEVPPEEFSVFIKTQVQEGKGRLLPGQDPEKTIGDMFRNQDRDQDGSITAAELKLKSEEDEERVHEEL
;
A
#
# COMPACT_ATOMS: atom_id res chain seq x y z
N MET A 1 -65.02 -4.43 -26.70
CA MET A 1 -65.76 -5.68 -26.99
C MET A 1 -65.11 -6.77 -26.13
N PHE A 2 -65.69 -7.39 -25.12
CA PHE A 2 -67.03 -7.54 -24.52
C PHE A 2 -66.80 -7.70 -22.99
N HIS A 3 -67.46 -6.93 -22.12
CA HIS A 3 -68.56 -7.35 -21.20
C HIS A 3 -68.16 -8.39 -20.13
N ALA A 4 -68.09 -8.01 -18.84
CA ALA A 4 -69.17 -8.06 -17.82
C ALA A 4 -69.30 -9.46 -17.18
N GLY A 5 -69.50 -9.69 -15.87
CA GLY A 5 -69.72 -8.87 -14.68
C GLY A 5 -69.72 -9.78 -13.42
N LEU A 6 -69.84 -9.15 -12.23
CA LEU A 6 -70.28 -9.76 -10.95
C LEU A 6 -71.79 -10.17 -11.04
N PRO A 7 -72.50 -10.79 -10.06
CA PRO A 7 -72.19 -11.23 -8.68
C PRO A 7 -72.81 -12.63 -8.28
N GLY A 8 -72.74 -13.03 -6.99
CA GLY A 8 -73.68 -14.00 -6.36
C GLY A 8 -73.04 -14.93 -5.30
N ARG A 9 -73.21 -14.67 -4.00
CA ARG A 9 -74.29 -15.13 -3.06
C ARG A 9 -74.28 -16.63 -2.70
N LEU A 10 -74.22 -16.87 -1.38
CA LEU A 10 -74.42 -18.13 -0.64
C LEU A 10 -75.77 -18.82 -0.95
N PRO A 11 -75.85 -20.14 -0.67
CA PRO A 11 -76.79 -20.65 0.35
C PRO A 11 -76.10 -21.65 1.31
N LEU A 12 -76.23 -21.60 2.64
CA LEU A 12 -77.36 -22.02 3.51
C LEU A 12 -77.86 -23.45 3.23
N LEU A 13 -77.51 -24.38 4.12
CA LEU A 13 -78.37 -25.52 4.46
C LEU A 13 -78.38 -25.76 5.97
N GLN A 14 -79.60 -25.86 6.50
CA GLN A 14 -79.98 -26.04 7.90
C GLN A 14 -80.10 -27.52 8.27
N ALA A 15 -79.85 -27.83 9.54
CA ALA A 15 -80.51 -28.86 10.36
C ALA A 15 -80.01 -28.70 11.81
N LEU A 16 -80.72 -28.93 12.91
CA LEU A 16 -82.13 -28.96 13.31
C LEU A 16 -82.07 -29.03 14.86
N LEU A 17 -83.06 -28.44 15.55
CA LEU A 17 -83.10 -28.26 17.00
C LEU A 17 -83.08 -29.57 17.82
N ALA A 18 -82.43 -29.51 18.98
CA ALA A 18 -82.93 -30.14 20.20
C ALA A 18 -82.71 -29.18 21.40
N LEU A 19 -83.81 -28.55 21.86
CA LEU A 19 -83.89 -27.85 23.15
C LEU A 19 -84.00 -28.91 24.25
N HIS A 20 -83.13 -28.87 25.27
CA HIS A 20 -83.48 -29.22 26.65
C HIS A 20 -82.77 -28.24 27.60
N THR A 21 -83.58 -27.60 28.44
CA THR A 21 -83.31 -26.79 29.63
C THR A 21 -82.40 -27.54 30.61
N MET A 22 -81.59 -26.98 31.52
CA MET A 22 -81.57 -25.73 32.26
C MET A 22 -80.24 -25.70 33.05
N GLY A 23 -79.65 -24.54 33.34
CA GLY A 23 -78.57 -24.44 34.34
C GLY A 23 -77.61 -23.28 34.14
N ARG A 24 -77.97 -22.12 34.70
CA ARG A 24 -77.09 -20.94 34.80
C ARG A 24 -75.82 -21.28 35.59
N THR A 25 -74.66 -21.05 34.99
CA THR A 25 -73.54 -20.40 35.68
C THR A 25 -73.12 -19.21 34.84
N LEU A 26 -73.18 -18.01 35.45
CA LEU A 26 -72.58 -16.81 34.86
C LEU A 26 -71.07 -17.00 34.80
N GLY A 27 -70.57 -17.51 33.68
CA GLY A 27 -69.18 -17.33 33.28
C GLY A 27 -68.99 -15.91 32.79
N ARG A 28 -68.36 -15.09 33.62
CA ARG A 28 -67.99 -13.69 33.37
C ARG A 28 -67.20 -13.61 32.06
N ALA A 29 -67.79 -13.01 31.02
CA ALA A 29 -67.04 -12.54 29.88
C ALA A 29 -66.08 -11.45 30.38
N SER A 30 -64.77 -11.69 30.30
CA SER A 30 -63.77 -10.64 30.51
C SER A 30 -63.81 -9.68 29.32
N PRO A 31 -63.80 -8.36 29.56
CA PRO A 31 -63.85 -7.37 28.50
C PRO A 31 -62.51 -7.31 27.77
N ALA A 32 -62.57 -7.33 26.44
CA ALA A 32 -61.47 -6.91 25.58
C ALA A 32 -61.24 -5.40 25.71
N GLY A 33 -59.97 -4.97 25.64
CA GLY A 33 -59.62 -3.57 25.37
C GLY A 33 -58.56 -2.92 26.29
N GLY A 34 -57.52 -3.65 26.71
CA GLY A 34 -56.26 -3.00 27.07
C GLY A 34 -55.41 -2.74 25.82
N PRO A 35 -54.48 -1.76 25.80
CA PRO A 35 -53.53 -1.63 24.71
C PRO A 35 -52.75 -2.95 24.56
N LEU A 36 -52.65 -3.45 23.32
CA LEU A 36 -51.84 -4.64 23.03
C LEU A 36 -50.39 -4.37 23.44
N GLU A 37 -49.82 -5.31 24.20
CA GLU A 37 -48.44 -5.22 24.70
C GLU A 37 -47.42 -5.25 23.55
N ASP A 38 -46.43 -4.36 23.56
CA ASP A 38 -45.37 -4.38 22.55
C ASP A 38 -44.25 -5.37 22.94
N VAL A 39 -43.27 -5.58 22.06
CA VAL A 39 -42.08 -6.37 22.39
C VAL A 39 -41.33 -5.75 23.58
N VAL A 40 -41.01 -6.55 24.60
CA VAL A 40 -40.16 -6.10 25.71
C VAL A 40 -38.71 -6.33 25.32
N ILE A 41 -37.89 -5.28 25.40
CA ILE A 41 -36.47 -5.30 25.02
C ILE A 41 -35.61 -5.13 26.27
N GLU A 42 -34.95 -6.22 26.68
CA GLU A 42 -34.01 -6.23 27.81
C GLU A 42 -32.56 -6.27 27.30
N ARG A 43 -31.89 -5.12 27.29
CA ARG A 43 -30.49 -4.99 26.88
C ARG A 43 -29.58 -5.33 28.06
N TYR A 44 -28.98 -6.52 28.06
CA TYR A 44 -28.13 -6.96 29.16
C TYR A 44 -26.63 -6.88 28.84
N HIS A 45 -26.24 -6.71 27.58
CA HIS A 45 -24.87 -6.41 27.18
C HIS A 45 -24.84 -5.37 26.06
N ILE A 46 -24.42 -4.15 26.37
CA ILE A 46 -24.28 -3.06 25.40
C ILE A 46 -22.78 -2.83 25.16
N PRO A 47 -22.30 -2.87 23.90
CA PRO A 47 -20.90 -2.62 23.60
C PRO A 47 -20.51 -1.18 23.95
N ARG A 48 -19.25 -0.97 24.35
CA ARG A 48 -18.74 0.38 24.70
C ARG A 48 -18.82 1.38 23.55
N ALA A 49 -18.72 0.89 22.32
CA ALA A 49 -18.81 1.69 21.11
C ALA A 49 -19.97 1.16 20.26
N CYS A 50 -20.80 2.09 19.79
CA CYS A 50 -21.89 1.82 18.86
C CYS A 50 -21.81 2.84 17.72
N PRO A 51 -20.91 2.64 16.74
CA PRO A 51 -20.75 3.58 15.64
C PRO A 51 -22.00 3.66 14.75
N ARG A 52 -22.85 2.62 14.80
CA ARG A 52 -24.12 2.53 14.09
C ARG A 52 -25.08 1.65 14.87
N GLU A 53 -26.33 2.12 14.96
CA GLU A 53 -27.47 1.32 15.40
C GLU A 53 -28.26 0.81 14.20
N VAL A 54 -28.87 -0.38 14.31
CA VAL A 54 -29.75 -0.95 13.28
C VAL A 54 -30.93 -0.02 12.99
N GLN A 55 -31.07 0.36 11.72
CA GLN A 55 -32.20 1.12 11.19
C GLN A 55 -33.09 0.25 10.30
N MET A 56 -34.28 0.78 9.98
CA MET A 56 -35.21 0.13 9.06
C MET A 56 -34.56 0.02 7.68
N GLY A 57 -34.64 -1.16 7.07
CA GLY A 57 -34.03 -1.43 5.77
C GLY A 57 -32.56 -1.85 5.85
N ASP A 58 -31.95 -1.90 7.04
CA ASP A 58 -30.60 -2.44 7.20
C ASP A 58 -30.60 -3.96 7.07
N PHE A 59 -29.56 -4.47 6.44
CA PHE A 59 -29.17 -5.87 6.46
C PHE A 59 -28.42 -6.14 7.75
N VAL A 60 -28.87 -7.15 8.50
CA VAL A 60 -28.24 -7.57 9.74
C VAL A 60 -27.79 -9.01 9.66
N ARG A 61 -26.76 -9.35 10.44
CA ARG A 61 -26.40 -10.74 10.72
C ARG A 61 -26.39 -10.97 12.22
N TYR A 62 -27.12 -11.97 12.70
CA TYR A 62 -27.24 -12.23 14.13
C TYR A 62 -27.37 -13.73 14.44
N HIS A 63 -27.01 -14.07 15.68
CA HIS A 63 -27.38 -15.35 16.29
C HIS A 63 -28.49 -15.15 17.31
N TYR A 64 -29.31 -16.18 17.49
CA TYR A 64 -30.32 -16.24 18.54
C TYR A 64 -30.50 -17.64 19.12
N ASN A 65 -31.07 -17.67 20.34
CA ASN A 65 -31.75 -18.81 20.96
C ASN A 65 -33.21 -18.42 21.24
N GLY A 66 -34.15 -19.25 20.78
CA GLY A 66 -35.59 -19.09 21.03
C GLY A 66 -36.09 -20.11 22.05
N THR A 67 -36.68 -19.63 23.14
CA THR A 67 -37.23 -20.45 24.23
C THR A 67 -38.64 -20.03 24.61
N PHE A 68 -39.36 -20.92 25.29
CA PHE A 68 -40.57 -20.58 26.03
C PHE A 68 -40.24 -20.04 27.44
N GLU A 69 -41.26 -19.64 28.20
CA GLU A 69 -41.13 -19.12 29.56
C GLU A 69 -40.48 -20.13 30.52
N ASP A 70 -40.74 -21.43 30.34
CA ASP A 70 -40.14 -22.53 31.10
C ASP A 70 -38.67 -22.80 30.72
N GLY A 71 -38.10 -22.03 29.80
CA GLY A 71 -36.75 -22.18 29.28
C GLY A 71 -36.60 -23.28 28.23
N LYS A 72 -37.67 -23.99 27.87
CA LYS A 72 -37.61 -25.01 26.82
C LYS A 72 -37.32 -24.35 25.47
N LYS A 73 -36.20 -24.73 24.86
CA LYS A 73 -35.78 -24.28 23.54
C LYS A 73 -36.71 -24.85 22.46
N PHE A 74 -37.23 -23.97 21.59
CA PHE A 74 -37.93 -24.38 20.36
C PHE A 74 -37.04 -24.22 19.13
N ASP A 75 -36.11 -23.27 19.13
CA ASP A 75 -35.22 -23.06 17.99
C ASP A 75 -33.91 -22.34 18.36
N SER A 76 -32.85 -22.56 17.58
CA SER A 76 -31.59 -21.85 17.72
C SER A 76 -30.79 -21.82 16.43
N SER A 77 -30.21 -20.66 16.14
CA SER A 77 -29.25 -20.50 15.05
C SER A 77 -27.94 -21.30 15.27
N TYR A 78 -27.57 -21.56 16.52
CA TYR A 78 -26.36 -22.32 16.85
C TYR A 78 -26.53 -23.81 16.54
N ASP A 79 -27.71 -24.38 16.81
CA ASP A 79 -28.01 -25.78 16.53
C ASP A 79 -27.95 -26.10 15.02
N ARG A 80 -28.26 -25.11 14.18
CA ARG A 80 -28.19 -25.22 12.71
C ARG A 80 -26.82 -24.86 12.14
N SER A 81 -25.88 -24.43 12.98
CA SER A 81 -24.57 -23.91 12.56
C SER A 81 -24.67 -22.82 11.47
N SER A 82 -25.77 -22.05 11.49
CA SER A 82 -26.08 -21.04 10.48
C SER A 82 -26.76 -19.85 11.14
N LEU A 83 -26.13 -18.68 10.98
CA LEU A 83 -26.66 -17.40 11.44
C LEU A 83 -27.82 -16.93 10.56
N VAL A 84 -28.59 -15.96 11.07
CA VAL A 84 -29.62 -15.29 10.26
C VAL A 84 -29.01 -14.08 9.57
N ALA A 85 -29.23 -13.96 8.26
CA ALA A 85 -28.90 -12.79 7.46
C ALA A 85 -30.18 -12.26 6.79
N ILE A 86 -30.64 -11.06 7.15
CA ILE A 86 -31.94 -10.56 6.69
C ILE A 86 -32.03 -9.03 6.78
N VAL A 87 -32.98 -8.45 6.05
CA VAL A 87 -33.35 -7.03 6.15
C VAL A 87 -34.35 -6.84 7.29
N VAL A 88 -34.07 -5.90 8.20
CA VAL A 88 -34.92 -5.62 9.37
C VAL A 88 -35.92 -4.50 9.10
N GLY A 89 -37.11 -4.62 9.71
CA GLY A 89 -38.13 -3.58 9.70
C GLY A 89 -38.97 -3.51 8.43
N VAL A 90 -38.91 -4.56 7.59
CA VAL A 90 -39.62 -4.65 6.31
C VAL A 90 -40.65 -5.79 6.26
N GLY A 91 -40.95 -6.41 7.41
CA GLY A 91 -41.96 -7.47 7.52
C GLY A 91 -41.48 -8.84 7.05
N ARG A 92 -40.16 -9.10 7.11
CA ARG A 92 -39.57 -10.41 6.75
C ARG A 92 -39.32 -11.33 7.95
N LEU A 93 -39.43 -10.80 9.16
CA LEU A 93 -39.43 -11.55 10.41
C LEU A 93 -40.82 -11.49 11.05
N ILE A 94 -41.05 -12.29 12.09
CA ILE A 94 -42.18 -12.03 12.99
C ILE A 94 -42.07 -10.61 13.55
N THR A 95 -43.19 -9.91 13.68
CA THR A 95 -43.24 -8.48 13.99
C THR A 95 -42.44 -8.13 15.25
N GLY A 96 -42.46 -8.99 16.27
CA GLY A 96 -41.70 -8.77 17.51
C GLY A 96 -40.18 -8.82 17.32
N MET A 97 -39.68 -9.65 16.40
CA MET A 97 -38.26 -9.69 16.06
C MET A 97 -37.87 -8.50 15.20
N ASP A 98 -38.68 -8.13 14.21
CA ASP A 98 -38.45 -6.95 13.37
C ASP A 98 -38.35 -5.67 14.22
N ARG A 99 -39.26 -5.50 15.18
CA ARG A 99 -39.22 -4.38 16.14
C ARG A 99 -38.08 -4.52 17.15
N GLY A 100 -37.88 -5.72 17.69
CA GLY A 100 -36.90 -5.98 18.73
C GLY A 100 -35.45 -5.87 18.26
N LEU A 101 -35.18 -6.02 16.95
CA LEU A 101 -33.85 -5.86 16.35
C LEU A 101 -33.49 -4.40 16.03
N MET A 102 -34.45 -3.48 16.00
CA MET A 102 -34.17 -2.06 15.81
C MET A 102 -33.30 -1.51 16.95
N GLY A 103 -32.44 -0.54 16.64
CA GLY A 103 -31.57 0.10 17.63
C GLY A 103 -30.44 -0.78 18.18
N MET A 104 -30.21 -1.99 17.64
CA MET A 104 -29.09 -2.83 18.11
C MET A 104 -27.76 -2.25 17.68
N CYS A 105 -26.76 -2.41 18.54
CA CYS A 105 -25.35 -2.24 18.18
C CYS A 105 -24.70 -3.59 17.86
N VAL A 106 -23.71 -3.62 16.95
CA VAL A 106 -22.91 -4.84 16.74
C VAL A 106 -22.23 -5.25 18.05
N ASN A 107 -22.21 -6.54 18.36
CA ASN A 107 -21.81 -7.14 19.64
C ASN A 107 -22.76 -6.89 20.84
N GLU A 108 -23.86 -6.16 20.65
CA GLU A 108 -24.90 -6.10 21.67
C GLU A 108 -25.53 -7.47 21.88
N ARG A 109 -25.92 -7.76 23.12
CA ARG A 109 -26.79 -8.88 23.46
C ARG A 109 -28.01 -8.40 24.20
N ARG A 110 -29.17 -8.93 23.82
CA ARG A 110 -30.44 -8.58 24.44
C ARG A 110 -31.42 -9.73 24.40
N ARG A 111 -32.34 -9.70 25.36
CA ARG A 111 -33.50 -10.58 25.41
C ARG A 111 -34.72 -9.83 24.87
N LEU A 112 -35.45 -10.47 23.98
CA LEU A 112 -36.72 -10.01 23.45
C LEU A 112 -37.82 -10.90 23.99
N VAL A 113 -38.84 -10.31 24.62
CA VAL A 113 -40.07 -11.02 25.00
C VAL A 113 -41.14 -10.61 24.00
N VAL A 114 -41.52 -11.55 23.14
CA VAL A 114 -42.44 -11.33 22.04
C VAL A 114 -43.82 -11.89 22.41
N PRO A 115 -44.83 -11.03 22.64
CA PRO A 115 -46.17 -11.50 22.93
C PRO A 115 -46.79 -12.19 21.71
N PRO A 116 -47.79 -13.06 21.89
CA PRO A 116 -48.26 -13.94 20.82
C PRO A 116 -48.70 -13.21 19.54
N HIS A 117 -49.39 -12.08 19.67
CA HIS A 117 -49.87 -11.30 18.54
C HIS A 117 -48.76 -10.61 17.71
N LEU A 118 -47.53 -10.55 18.22
CA LEU A 118 -46.33 -10.13 17.48
C LEU A 118 -45.43 -11.31 17.06
N GLY A 119 -45.83 -12.55 17.43
CA GLY A 119 -45.18 -13.81 17.07
C GLY A 119 -46.04 -14.64 16.10
N TYR A 120 -46.54 -15.79 16.57
CA TYR A 120 -47.35 -16.73 15.76
C TYR A 120 -48.86 -16.73 16.12
N GLY A 121 -49.29 -15.81 16.98
CA GLY A 121 -50.68 -15.58 17.34
C GLY A 121 -51.39 -16.78 17.96
N SER A 122 -52.72 -16.78 17.84
CA SER A 122 -53.61 -17.83 18.36
C SER A 122 -53.58 -19.13 17.55
N ILE A 123 -52.76 -19.20 16.50
CA ILE A 123 -52.61 -20.40 15.66
C ILE A 123 -51.35 -21.17 16.08
N GLY A 124 -50.26 -20.45 16.37
CA GLY A 124 -48.96 -21.08 16.63
C GLY A 124 -48.35 -21.72 15.37
N VAL A 125 -47.43 -22.65 15.58
CA VAL A 125 -46.82 -23.50 14.55
C VAL A 125 -46.99 -24.95 14.97
N ALA A 126 -47.75 -25.72 14.20
CA ALA A 126 -48.06 -27.12 14.51
C ALA A 126 -46.79 -27.93 14.85
N GLY A 127 -46.81 -28.59 16.01
CA GLY A 127 -45.71 -29.44 16.49
C GLY A 127 -44.48 -28.71 17.04
N LEU A 128 -44.42 -27.38 16.97
CA LEU A 128 -43.25 -26.60 17.40
C LEU A 128 -43.60 -25.48 18.38
N ILE A 129 -44.57 -24.63 18.03
CA ILE A 129 -44.95 -23.43 18.78
C ILE A 129 -46.45 -23.52 19.13
N PRO A 130 -46.82 -23.57 20.42
CA PRO A 130 -48.22 -23.59 20.82
C PRO A 130 -48.99 -22.32 20.40
N PRO A 131 -50.32 -22.40 20.24
CA PRO A 131 -51.20 -21.22 20.20
C PRO A 131 -50.98 -20.29 21.39
N ASP A 132 -51.07 -18.98 21.14
CA ASP A 132 -50.98 -17.94 22.18
C ASP A 132 -49.69 -18.00 23.03
N ALA A 133 -48.61 -18.55 22.47
CA ALA A 133 -47.32 -18.66 23.15
C ALA A 133 -46.54 -17.33 23.12
N THR A 134 -46.09 -16.88 24.29
CA THR A 134 -45.07 -15.83 24.42
C THR A 134 -43.69 -16.43 24.13
N LEU A 135 -42.91 -15.76 23.28
CA LEU A 135 -41.60 -16.24 22.85
C LEU A 135 -40.49 -15.40 23.47
N TYR A 136 -39.41 -16.06 23.87
CA TYR A 136 -38.24 -15.42 24.43
C TYR A 136 -37.07 -15.64 23.47
N PHE A 137 -36.49 -14.55 22.97
CA PHE A 137 -35.32 -14.61 22.10
C PHE A 137 -34.12 -13.97 22.80
N ASP A 138 -33.05 -14.73 22.99
CA ASP A 138 -31.74 -14.19 23.35
C ASP A 138 -30.93 -13.99 22.06
N VAL A 139 -30.57 -12.74 21.75
CA VAL A 139 -30.02 -12.33 20.46
C VAL A 139 -28.66 -11.67 20.62
N VAL A 140 -27.73 -11.97 19.72
CA VAL A 140 -26.46 -11.24 19.55
C VAL A 140 -26.28 -10.76 18.11
N LEU A 141 -26.05 -9.47 17.92
CA LEU A 141 -25.81 -8.87 16.60
C LEU A 141 -24.33 -8.99 16.23
N LEU A 142 -24.06 -9.42 15.00
CA LEU A 142 -22.71 -9.63 14.48
C LEU A 142 -22.33 -8.65 13.37
N ASP A 143 -23.32 -8.16 12.62
CA ASP A 143 -23.08 -7.34 11.44
C ASP A 143 -24.28 -6.45 11.13
N VAL A 144 -24.05 -5.29 10.52
CA VAL A 144 -25.07 -4.35 10.07
C VAL A 144 -24.54 -3.51 8.90
N TRP A 145 -25.32 -3.43 7.82
CA TRP A 145 -25.01 -2.59 6.66
C TRP A 145 -26.27 -2.24 5.86
N ASN A 146 -26.14 -1.29 4.94
CA ASN A 146 -27.18 -0.89 4.00
C ASN A 146 -26.63 -0.80 2.57
N GLN A 147 -27.49 -1.01 1.58
CA GLN A 147 -27.12 -0.92 0.17
C GLN A 147 -26.61 0.47 -0.25
N ALA A 148 -27.00 1.52 0.48
CA ALA A 148 -26.48 2.88 0.28
C ALA A 148 -25.11 3.14 0.94
N ASP A 149 -24.59 2.21 1.74
CA ASP A 149 -23.31 2.40 2.42
C ASP A 149 -22.16 2.49 1.42
N THR A 150 -21.25 3.42 1.65
CA THR A 150 -19.98 3.54 0.92
C THR A 150 -18.82 3.08 1.79
N VAL A 151 -17.62 3.00 1.22
CA VAL A 151 -16.40 2.82 2.02
C VAL A 151 -16.28 3.93 3.05
N GLN A 152 -16.00 3.56 4.30
CA GLN A 152 -15.67 4.52 5.35
C GLN A 152 -14.20 4.46 5.69
N VAL A 153 -13.51 5.60 5.59
CA VAL A 153 -12.09 5.73 5.94
C VAL A 153 -11.96 6.61 7.17
N SER A 154 -11.25 6.11 8.18
CA SER A 154 -10.87 6.86 9.37
C SER A 154 -9.35 6.84 9.51
N VAL A 155 -8.73 8.01 9.40
CA VAL A 155 -7.28 8.18 9.59
C VAL A 155 -6.98 8.06 11.08
N LEU A 156 -6.18 7.07 11.46
CA LEU A 156 -5.80 6.80 12.85
C LEU A 156 -4.51 7.51 13.23
N LEU A 157 -3.57 7.60 12.29
CA LEU A 157 -2.31 8.31 12.43
C LEU A 157 -1.91 8.88 11.08
N ARG A 158 -1.74 10.21 11.02
CA ARG A 158 -1.15 10.90 9.86
C ARG A 158 0.27 11.35 10.21
N PRO A 159 1.28 10.95 9.44
CA PRO A 159 2.65 11.44 9.64
C PRO A 159 2.75 12.95 9.42
N PRO A 160 3.68 13.64 10.11
CA PRO A 160 3.80 15.11 10.03
C PRO A 160 4.06 15.62 8.62
N LEU A 161 4.81 14.84 7.82
CA LEU A 161 5.12 15.15 6.44
C LEU A 161 4.30 14.25 5.52
N CYS A 162 3.44 14.87 4.71
CA CYS A 162 2.67 14.20 3.67
C CYS A 162 2.86 14.97 2.35
N LEU A 163 4.03 14.78 1.73
CA LEU A 163 4.42 15.49 0.51
C LEU A 163 3.64 15.00 -0.71
N ARG A 164 3.22 13.73 -0.68
CA ARG A 164 2.43 13.07 -1.72
C ARG A 164 1.41 12.16 -1.06
N MET A 165 0.28 11.97 -1.73
CA MET A 165 -0.74 11.00 -1.35
C MET A 165 -0.92 9.95 -2.44
N VAL A 166 -1.37 8.76 -2.05
CA VAL A 166 -1.70 7.66 -2.98
C VAL A 166 -2.71 8.11 -4.03
N GLN A 167 -2.39 7.85 -5.29
CA GLN A 167 -3.23 8.12 -6.46
C GLN A 167 -3.52 6.83 -7.25
N ASP A 168 -4.44 6.93 -8.21
CA ASP A 168 -4.71 5.88 -9.18
C ASP A 168 -3.45 5.52 -9.97
N GLY A 169 -3.18 4.22 -10.14
CA GLY A 169 -1.99 3.71 -10.81
C GLY A 169 -0.75 3.57 -9.93
N ASP A 170 -0.78 4.05 -8.68
CA ASP A 170 0.34 3.86 -7.75
C ASP A 170 0.49 2.41 -7.33
N PHE A 171 1.74 1.94 -7.28
CA PHE A 171 2.12 0.74 -6.56
C PHE A 171 2.27 1.06 -5.07
N VAL A 172 1.49 0.39 -4.23
CA VAL A 172 1.45 0.63 -2.77
C VAL A 172 1.87 -0.62 -2.04
N ARG A 173 2.77 -0.46 -1.06
CA ARG A 173 3.12 -1.49 -0.09
C ARG A 173 2.53 -1.13 1.26
N TYR A 174 1.74 -2.04 1.82
CA TYR A 174 1.11 -1.79 3.11
C TYR A 174 0.97 -3.07 3.93
N HIS A 175 0.94 -2.90 5.25
CA HIS A 175 0.48 -3.95 6.14
C HIS A 175 -0.99 -3.75 6.50
N TYR A 176 -1.68 -4.84 6.81
CA TYR A 176 -3.05 -4.79 7.32
C TYR A 176 -3.35 -5.87 8.35
N ASN A 177 -4.34 -5.58 9.20
CA ASN A 177 -5.11 -6.56 9.95
C ASN A 177 -6.58 -6.49 9.49
N GLY A 178 -7.13 -7.62 9.04
CA GLY A 178 -8.51 -7.74 8.56
C GLY A 178 -9.40 -8.43 9.59
N THR A 179 -10.51 -7.77 9.94
CA THR A 179 -11.54 -8.32 10.84
C THR A 179 -12.94 -8.16 10.26
N LEU A 180 -13.88 -8.99 10.69
CA LEU A 180 -15.31 -8.72 10.52
C LEU A 180 -15.73 -7.52 11.38
N LEU A 181 -16.93 -6.98 11.16
CA LEU A 181 -17.43 -5.82 11.91
C LEU A 181 -17.55 -6.07 13.42
N ASN A 182 -17.79 -7.32 13.84
CA ASN A 182 -17.78 -7.72 15.25
C ASN A 182 -16.37 -7.85 15.87
N GLY A 183 -15.30 -7.69 15.08
CA GLY A 183 -13.91 -7.78 15.52
C GLY A 183 -13.27 -9.16 15.34
N ALA A 184 -13.99 -10.17 14.84
CA ALA A 184 -13.41 -11.48 14.57
C ALA A 184 -12.35 -11.38 13.46
N PRO A 185 -11.08 -11.78 13.68
CA PRO A 185 -10.03 -11.69 12.67
C PRO A 185 -10.21 -12.74 11.57
N PHE A 186 -9.94 -12.36 10.32
CA PHE A 186 -9.90 -13.32 9.19
C PHE A 186 -8.51 -13.43 8.55
N ASP A 187 -7.74 -12.34 8.50
CA ASP A 187 -6.39 -12.34 7.91
C ASP A 187 -5.50 -11.20 8.43
N SER A 188 -4.19 -11.35 8.29
CA SER A 188 -3.20 -10.33 8.61
C SER A 188 -1.96 -10.47 7.72
N SER A 189 -1.43 -9.37 7.20
CA SER A 189 -0.14 -9.38 6.50
C SER A 189 1.02 -9.66 7.46
N TYR A 190 0.90 -9.26 8.72
CA TYR A 190 1.97 -9.43 9.71
C TYR A 190 2.27 -10.89 10.03
N SER A 191 1.27 -11.79 9.94
CA SER A 191 1.51 -13.23 10.14
C SER A 191 2.39 -13.87 9.07
N ARG A 192 2.58 -13.19 7.93
CA ARG A 192 3.47 -13.62 6.84
C ARG A 192 4.81 -12.90 6.84
N ASN A 193 4.98 -11.90 7.73
CA ASN A 193 6.14 -11.02 7.75
C ASN A 193 6.45 -10.39 6.36
N GLN A 194 5.40 -10.06 5.62
CA GLN A 194 5.48 -9.46 4.29
C GLN A 194 4.38 -8.42 4.13
N THR A 195 4.67 -7.34 3.40
CA THR A 195 3.67 -6.37 2.96
C THR A 195 2.71 -7.00 1.96
N TYR A 196 1.53 -6.40 1.85
CA TYR A 196 0.68 -6.60 0.69
C TYR A 196 1.02 -5.51 -0.32
N ASP A 197 1.33 -5.95 -1.53
CA ASP A 197 1.91 -5.13 -2.58
C ASP A 197 0.96 -5.17 -3.78
N THR A 198 0.47 -4.01 -4.23
CA THR A 198 -0.53 -3.96 -5.29
C THR A 198 -0.58 -2.60 -5.97
N TYR A 199 -1.20 -2.55 -7.15
CA TYR A 199 -1.50 -1.29 -7.85
C TYR A 199 -2.91 -0.83 -7.52
N ILE A 200 -3.05 0.43 -7.13
CA ILE A 200 -4.33 1.03 -6.77
C ILE A 200 -5.10 1.42 -8.03
N GLY A 201 -6.39 1.10 -8.04
CA GLY A 201 -7.31 1.51 -9.11
C GLY A 201 -7.31 0.61 -10.34
N GLN A 202 -6.49 -0.44 -10.34
CA GLN A 202 -6.44 -1.43 -11.43
C GLN A 202 -7.38 -2.62 -11.22
N GLY A 203 -8.12 -2.68 -10.10
CA GLY A 203 -9.04 -3.77 -9.81
C GLY A 203 -8.35 -5.08 -9.40
N TYR A 204 -7.09 -5.01 -8.94
CA TYR A 204 -6.36 -6.17 -8.43
C TYR A 204 -6.78 -6.59 -7.01
N ILE A 205 -7.43 -5.68 -6.29
CA ILE A 205 -7.99 -5.93 -4.96
C ILE A 205 -9.48 -5.62 -4.95
N ILE A 206 -10.16 -5.90 -3.84
CA ILE A 206 -11.58 -5.58 -3.70
C ILE A 206 -11.82 -4.06 -3.88
N PRO A 207 -12.91 -3.64 -4.56
CA PRO A 207 -13.14 -2.23 -4.89
C PRO A 207 -13.09 -1.29 -3.69
N GLY A 208 -13.54 -1.76 -2.52
CA GLY A 208 -13.53 -0.94 -1.32
C GLY A 208 -12.14 -0.68 -0.74
N MET A 209 -11.18 -1.57 -0.98
CA MET A 209 -9.78 -1.35 -0.59
C MET A 209 -9.08 -0.42 -1.59
N ASP A 210 -9.35 -0.56 -2.88
CA ASP A 210 -8.89 0.40 -3.90
C ASP A 210 -9.31 1.82 -3.51
N GLN A 211 -10.60 2.03 -3.24
CA GLN A 211 -11.14 3.32 -2.80
C GLN A 211 -10.58 3.75 -1.43
N GLY A 212 -10.44 2.83 -0.49
CA GLY A 212 -10.02 3.13 0.88
C GLY A 212 -8.54 3.48 1.03
N LEU A 213 -7.69 3.07 0.10
CA LEU A 213 -6.24 3.37 0.09
C LEU A 213 -5.91 4.69 -0.60
N GLN A 214 -6.78 5.18 -1.50
CA GLN A 214 -6.59 6.49 -2.14
C GLN A 214 -6.47 7.61 -1.10
N GLY A 215 -5.63 8.60 -1.41
CA GLY A 215 -5.40 9.74 -0.51
C GLY A 215 -4.60 9.38 0.76
N ALA A 216 -3.90 8.24 0.81
CA ALA A 216 -3.02 7.90 1.93
C ALA A 216 -1.65 8.54 1.83
N CYS A 217 -1.14 9.01 2.97
CA CYS A 217 0.24 9.42 3.10
C CYS A 217 1.14 8.20 3.36
N MET A 218 2.42 8.31 2.99
CA MET A 218 3.43 7.32 3.40
C MET A 218 3.51 7.29 4.93
N GLY A 219 3.62 6.11 5.53
CA GLY A 219 3.61 5.91 6.99
C GLY A 219 2.24 6.06 7.66
N GLU A 220 1.17 6.35 6.90
CA GLU A 220 -0.16 6.56 7.47
C GLU A 220 -0.75 5.26 8.03
N ARG A 221 -1.43 5.36 9.20
CA ARG A 221 -2.32 4.30 9.68
C ARG A 221 -3.77 4.74 9.53
N ARG A 222 -4.60 3.88 8.95
CA ARG A 222 -6.03 4.14 8.75
C ARG A 222 -6.87 2.90 8.98
N ARG A 223 -8.14 3.10 9.32
CA ARG A 223 -9.17 2.08 9.38
C ARG A 223 -10.09 2.26 8.17
N ILE A 224 -10.25 1.20 7.38
CA ILE A 224 -11.12 1.14 6.21
C ILE A 224 -12.25 0.16 6.51
N THR A 225 -13.50 0.62 6.48
CA THR A 225 -14.69 -0.24 6.62
C THR A 225 -15.37 -0.37 5.27
N VAL A 226 -15.51 -1.61 4.80
CA VAL A 226 -15.96 -1.94 3.44
C VAL A 226 -17.28 -2.71 3.51
N PRO A 227 -18.37 -2.18 2.92
CA PRO A 227 -19.64 -2.91 2.83
C PRO A 227 -19.53 -4.08 1.83
N PRO A 228 -20.40 -5.11 1.93
CA PRO A 228 -20.21 -6.35 1.18
C PRO A 228 -20.20 -6.19 -0.34
N HIS A 229 -21.01 -5.27 -0.88
CA HIS A 229 -21.09 -5.00 -2.32
C HIS A 229 -19.84 -4.32 -2.91
N LEU A 230 -18.92 -3.85 -2.05
CA LEU A 230 -17.57 -3.38 -2.43
C LEU A 230 -16.45 -4.33 -1.94
N ALA A 231 -16.83 -5.51 -1.42
CA ALA A 231 -15.95 -6.57 -0.95
C ALA A 231 -16.25 -7.90 -1.68
N TYR A 232 -16.70 -8.92 -0.97
CA TYR A 232 -16.96 -10.27 -1.50
C TYR A 232 -18.46 -10.59 -1.71
N GLY A 233 -19.31 -9.57 -1.65
CA GLY A 233 -20.73 -9.67 -1.97
C GLY A 233 -21.53 -10.61 -1.06
N GLU A 234 -22.65 -11.11 -1.59
CA GLU A 234 -23.58 -11.98 -0.87
C GLU A 234 -23.01 -13.38 -0.61
N ASN A 235 -22.03 -13.82 -1.42
CA ASN A 235 -21.45 -15.16 -1.33
C ASN A 235 -20.28 -15.26 -0.36
N GLY A 236 -19.56 -14.15 -0.12
CA GLY A 236 -18.35 -14.17 0.69
C GLY A 236 -17.18 -14.87 -0.01
N THR A 237 -16.17 -15.28 0.73
CA THR A 237 -15.03 -16.04 0.19
C THR A 237 -14.37 -16.95 1.22
N GLY A 238 -14.03 -18.17 0.77
CA GLY A 238 -13.45 -19.21 1.61
C GLY A 238 -14.28 -19.49 2.86
N ASN A 239 -13.62 -19.91 3.93
CA ASN A 239 -14.28 -20.35 5.16
C ASN A 239 -14.28 -19.27 6.26
N LYS A 240 -13.59 -18.15 6.02
CA LYS A 240 -13.38 -17.09 7.03
C LYS A 240 -14.20 -15.83 6.78
N ILE A 241 -14.55 -15.57 5.51
CA ILE A 241 -15.33 -14.40 5.14
C ILE A 241 -16.71 -14.88 4.67
N PRO A 242 -17.71 -14.83 5.55
CA PRO A 242 -19.06 -15.22 5.20
C PRO A 242 -19.72 -14.24 4.22
N GLY A 243 -20.78 -14.70 3.58
CA GLY A 243 -21.63 -13.87 2.73
C GLY A 243 -22.19 -12.63 3.43
N SER A 244 -22.32 -11.54 2.68
CA SER A 244 -22.85 -10.26 3.16
C SER A 244 -22.10 -9.70 4.40
N ALA A 245 -20.81 -9.98 4.52
CA ALA A 245 -19.98 -9.50 5.61
C ALA A 245 -19.41 -8.10 5.37
N VAL A 246 -19.54 -7.22 6.36
CA VAL A 246 -18.77 -5.98 6.40
C VAL A 246 -17.35 -6.29 6.86
N LEU A 247 -16.37 -5.80 6.12
CA LEU A 247 -14.96 -5.99 6.43
C LEU A 247 -14.36 -4.72 7.02
N VAL A 248 -13.47 -4.87 7.99
CA VAL A 248 -12.74 -3.79 8.62
C VAL A 248 -11.25 -4.08 8.48
N PHE A 249 -10.52 -3.18 7.83
CA PHE A 249 -9.07 -3.25 7.66
C PHE A 249 -8.40 -2.15 8.46
N HIS A 250 -7.47 -2.53 9.34
CA HIS A 250 -6.52 -1.60 9.93
C HIS A 250 -5.25 -1.64 9.09
N VAL A 251 -4.99 -0.59 8.32
CA VAL A 251 -3.90 -0.49 7.36
C VAL A 251 -2.78 0.37 7.92
N HIS A 252 -1.55 -0.02 7.64
CA HIS A 252 -0.33 0.77 7.79
C HIS A 252 0.37 0.86 6.42
N VAL A 253 0.31 2.03 5.79
CA VAL A 253 0.96 2.29 4.50
C VAL A 253 2.46 2.44 4.74
N ILE A 254 3.28 1.62 4.10
CA ILE A 254 4.73 1.67 4.26
C ILE A 254 5.31 2.71 3.31
N ASP A 255 5.11 2.51 2.01
CA ASP A 255 5.45 3.46 0.96
C ASP A 255 4.64 3.17 -0.31
N PHE A 256 4.80 4.04 -1.30
CA PHE A 256 4.20 3.89 -2.61
C PHE A 256 4.97 4.69 -3.66
N HIS A 257 4.85 4.28 -4.92
CA HIS A 257 5.41 5.02 -6.05
C HIS A 257 4.55 4.75 -7.29
N ASN A 258 4.69 5.62 -8.28
CA ASN A 258 4.23 5.33 -9.63
C ASN A 258 5.42 4.82 -10.47
N PRO A 259 5.25 3.82 -11.34
CA PRO A 259 6.30 3.40 -12.28
C PRO A 259 6.85 4.52 -13.18
N THR A 260 6.10 5.61 -13.35
CA THR A 260 6.56 6.80 -14.09
C THR A 260 7.21 7.87 -13.21
N ASP A 261 7.30 7.66 -11.89
CA ASP A 261 7.89 8.64 -10.97
C ASP A 261 9.38 8.86 -11.31
N SER A 262 9.79 10.12 -11.26
CA SER A 262 11.20 10.51 -11.26
C SER A 262 11.77 10.52 -9.83
N VAL A 263 13.07 10.75 -9.71
CA VAL A 263 13.69 11.02 -8.40
C VAL A 263 13.09 12.29 -7.81
N GLY A 264 12.55 12.20 -6.60
CA GLY A 264 12.15 13.38 -5.83
C GLY A 264 13.40 14.04 -5.24
N ILE A 265 13.62 15.33 -5.52
CA ILE A 265 14.81 16.06 -5.08
C ILE A 265 14.39 17.25 -4.21
N GLU A 266 14.88 17.29 -2.98
CA GLU A 266 14.72 18.40 -2.04
C GLU A 266 16.12 18.90 -1.63
N THR A 267 16.47 20.14 -1.95
CA THR A 267 17.71 20.75 -1.46
C THR A 267 17.53 21.15 0.01
N LEU A 268 18.31 20.52 0.90
CA LEU A 268 18.29 20.78 2.34
C LEU A 268 19.16 21.99 2.72
N SER A 269 20.31 22.15 2.07
CA SER A 269 21.20 23.30 2.26
C SER A 269 22.09 23.49 1.05
N ARG A 270 22.43 24.75 0.76
CA ARG A 270 23.45 25.13 -0.24
C ARG A 270 24.67 25.75 0.47
N PRO A 271 25.86 25.65 -0.13
CA PRO A 271 27.03 26.37 0.36
C PRO A 271 26.78 27.89 0.36
N ALA A 272 27.45 28.61 1.26
CA ALA A 272 27.35 30.06 1.35
C ALA A 272 28.12 30.77 0.20
N GLU A 273 29.11 30.10 -0.37
CA GLU A 273 29.89 30.59 -1.50
C GLU A 273 29.10 30.49 -2.82
N PRO A 274 29.32 31.40 -3.78
CA PRO A 274 28.62 31.37 -5.06
C PRO A 274 28.94 30.08 -5.82
N CYS A 275 27.89 29.31 -6.09
CA CYS A 275 27.98 28.08 -6.87
C CYS A 275 27.89 28.39 -8.37
N ASN A 276 29.06 28.53 -9.00
CA ASN A 276 29.17 28.76 -10.44
C ASN A 276 29.23 27.47 -11.23
N GLU A 277 29.72 26.40 -10.62
CA GLU A 277 29.87 25.08 -11.22
C GLU A 277 29.07 24.04 -10.44
N THR A 278 28.40 23.17 -11.17
CA THR A 278 27.63 22.07 -10.63
C THR A 278 28.11 20.76 -11.22
N SER A 279 27.92 19.66 -10.47
CA SER A 279 28.16 18.32 -10.97
C SER A 279 27.38 18.04 -12.26
N LYS A 280 28.03 17.40 -13.24
CA LYS A 280 27.47 16.99 -14.52
C LYS A 280 27.92 15.58 -14.87
N LEU A 281 27.30 14.97 -15.89
CA LEU A 281 27.71 13.67 -16.41
C LEU A 281 29.20 13.67 -16.77
N GLY A 282 29.89 12.58 -16.44
CA GLY A 282 31.33 12.41 -16.59
C GLY A 282 32.15 12.90 -15.38
N ASP A 283 31.63 13.78 -14.55
CA ASP A 283 32.37 14.27 -13.38
C ASP A 283 32.68 13.15 -12.40
N PHE A 284 33.89 13.19 -11.85
CA PHE A 284 34.28 12.38 -10.71
C PHE A 284 33.94 13.13 -9.43
N ILE A 285 33.14 12.49 -8.57
CA ILE A 285 32.61 13.11 -7.36
C ILE A 285 32.92 12.28 -6.11
N ARG A 286 33.09 12.99 -5.00
CA ARG A 286 33.11 12.40 -3.65
C ARG A 286 31.93 12.92 -2.87
N TYR A 287 31.18 12.03 -2.24
CA TYR A 287 29.97 12.40 -1.50
C TYR A 287 29.75 11.53 -0.27
N HIS A 288 29.10 12.11 0.73
CA HIS A 288 28.51 11.35 1.84
C HIS A 288 27.04 11.06 1.54
N TYR A 289 26.57 9.92 2.02
CA TYR A 289 25.16 9.58 2.00
C TYR A 289 24.72 8.83 3.25
N ASN A 290 23.45 9.03 3.61
CA ASN A 290 22.68 8.20 4.52
C ASN A 290 21.44 7.70 3.77
N CYS A 291 21.26 6.38 3.69
CA CYS A 291 20.13 5.73 3.05
C CYS A 291 19.20 5.12 4.12
N SER A 292 17.91 5.37 3.98
CA SER A 292 16.86 4.79 4.82
C SER A 292 15.64 4.38 4.00
N LEU A 293 14.78 3.55 4.60
CA LEU A 293 13.40 3.41 4.15
C LEU A 293 12.59 4.67 4.50
N MET A 294 11.40 4.80 3.89
CA MET A 294 10.50 5.94 4.13
C MET A 294 9.98 6.03 5.57
N ASP A 295 10.05 4.95 6.34
CA ASP A 295 9.70 4.95 7.77
C ASP A 295 10.87 5.39 8.69
N GLY A 296 12.02 5.74 8.11
CA GLY A 296 13.23 6.13 8.82
C GLY A 296 14.15 4.98 9.22
N THR A 297 13.82 3.73 8.89
CA THR A 297 14.71 2.58 9.11
C THR A 297 16.01 2.80 8.33
N ARG A 298 17.12 3.00 9.05
CA ARG A 298 18.45 3.16 8.46
C ARG A 298 18.87 1.87 7.75
N LEU A 299 19.33 2.01 6.52
CA LEU A 299 19.85 0.91 5.70
C LEU A 299 21.38 0.96 5.64
N PHE A 300 21.93 1.98 4.97
CA PHE A 300 23.36 2.11 4.70
C PHE A 300 23.80 3.56 4.85
N SER A 301 25.06 3.76 5.23
CA SER A 301 25.70 5.07 5.23
C SER A 301 27.11 4.97 4.69
N SER A 302 27.57 5.99 3.97
CA SER A 302 28.99 6.14 3.65
C SER A 302 29.89 6.09 4.90
N HIS A 303 29.40 6.55 6.06
CA HIS A 303 30.16 6.51 7.31
C HIS A 303 30.37 5.09 7.86
N ASP A 304 29.56 4.11 7.44
CA ASP A 304 29.77 2.70 7.81
C ASP A 304 31.08 2.14 7.22
N TYR A 305 31.62 2.78 6.18
CA TYR A 305 32.84 2.40 5.48
C TYR A 305 34.05 3.28 5.84
N GLY A 306 33.88 4.28 6.70
CA GLY A 306 34.96 5.15 7.18
C GLY A 306 35.52 6.14 6.15
N ALA A 307 34.94 6.22 4.95
CA ALA A 307 35.37 7.11 3.87
C ALA A 307 34.17 7.63 3.07
N PRO A 308 34.29 8.80 2.39
CA PRO A 308 33.29 9.23 1.44
C PRO A 308 33.20 8.26 0.26
N GLN A 309 32.02 8.21 -0.35
CA GLN A 309 31.81 7.39 -1.54
C GLN A 309 32.32 8.13 -2.78
N GLU A 310 32.97 7.40 -3.68
CA GLU A 310 33.47 7.91 -4.95
C GLU A 310 32.64 7.35 -6.11
N ALA A 311 32.33 8.20 -7.09
CA ALA A 311 31.64 7.79 -8.31
C ALA A 311 31.93 8.74 -9.47
N THR A 312 31.94 8.20 -10.68
CA THR A 312 31.86 8.99 -11.92
C THR A 312 30.39 9.03 -12.36
N LEU A 313 29.82 10.22 -12.47
CA LEU A 313 28.41 10.39 -12.85
C LEU A 313 28.17 9.89 -14.29
N GLY A 314 27.13 9.09 -14.49
CA GLY A 314 26.81 8.47 -15.77
C GLY A 314 27.57 7.17 -16.08
N ALA A 315 28.56 6.77 -15.26
CA ALA A 315 29.36 5.57 -15.52
C ALA A 315 28.71 4.25 -15.02
N ASN A 316 27.42 4.28 -14.65
CA ASN A 316 26.66 3.14 -14.12
C ASN A 316 27.32 2.45 -12.90
N LYS A 317 28.02 3.23 -12.05
CA LYS A 317 28.68 2.74 -10.83
C LYS A 317 27.79 2.81 -9.59
N VAL A 318 26.72 3.59 -9.65
CA VAL A 318 25.71 3.74 -8.60
C VAL A 318 24.33 3.49 -9.18
N ILE A 319 23.32 3.32 -8.32
CA ILE A 319 21.92 3.21 -8.77
C ILE A 319 21.52 4.48 -9.54
N GLU A 320 20.71 4.30 -10.58
CA GLU A 320 20.34 5.37 -11.51
C GLU A 320 19.72 6.59 -10.81
N GLY A 321 18.89 6.37 -9.79
CA GLY A 321 18.25 7.47 -9.06
C GLY A 321 19.24 8.30 -8.23
N LEU A 322 20.30 7.68 -7.72
CA LEU A 322 21.36 8.39 -7.03
C LEU A 322 22.21 9.18 -8.02
N ASP A 323 22.53 8.59 -9.18
CA ASP A 323 23.22 9.30 -10.27
C ASP A 323 22.46 10.57 -10.68
N ARG A 324 21.16 10.44 -10.98
CA ARG A 324 20.28 11.56 -11.31
C ARG A 324 20.17 12.59 -10.18
N GLY A 325 20.09 12.15 -8.92
CA GLY A 325 19.96 13.03 -7.77
C GLY A 325 21.23 13.83 -7.43
N LEU A 326 22.39 13.27 -7.75
CA LEU A 326 23.71 13.88 -7.54
C LEU A 326 24.11 14.86 -8.65
N GLN A 327 23.44 14.85 -9.81
CA GLN A 327 23.66 15.82 -10.88
C GLN A 327 23.15 17.22 -10.50
N GLY A 328 23.81 18.27 -10.99
CA GLY A 328 23.45 19.66 -10.73
C GLY A 328 23.68 20.11 -9.29
N MET A 329 24.46 19.37 -8.50
CA MET A 329 24.82 19.72 -7.11
C MET A 329 26.03 20.64 -7.08
N CYS A 330 25.98 21.62 -6.18
CA CYS A 330 27.16 22.38 -5.77
C CYS A 330 27.99 21.59 -4.77
N VAL A 331 29.32 21.76 -4.77
CA VAL A 331 30.15 21.24 -3.68
C VAL A 331 29.71 21.88 -2.36
N GLY A 332 29.51 21.06 -1.33
CA GLY A 332 28.91 21.43 -0.03
C GLY A 332 27.38 21.44 -0.01
N GLU A 333 26.69 21.21 -1.13
CA GLU A 333 25.23 21.11 -1.16
C GLU A 333 24.77 19.80 -0.50
N ARG A 334 23.68 19.88 0.28
CA ARG A 334 22.99 18.73 0.84
C ARG A 334 21.60 18.58 0.25
N ARG A 335 21.24 17.36 -0.12
CA ARG A 335 19.91 17.02 -0.68
C ARG A 335 19.29 15.85 0.04
N ARG A 336 17.96 15.85 0.10
CA ARG A 336 17.16 14.65 0.30
C ARG A 336 16.65 14.17 -1.05
N LEU A 337 16.88 12.90 -1.35
CA LEU A 337 16.44 12.23 -2.55
C LEU A 337 15.42 11.16 -2.17
N VAL A 338 14.29 11.09 -2.89
CA VAL A 338 13.32 10.01 -2.81
C VAL A 338 13.40 9.24 -4.12
N VAL A 339 13.94 8.02 -4.07
CA VAL A 339 14.26 7.21 -5.23
C VAL A 339 13.26 6.05 -5.34
N PRO A 340 12.41 6.00 -6.37
CA PRO A 340 11.51 4.88 -6.59
C PRO A 340 12.29 3.61 -7.02
N PRO A 341 11.74 2.41 -6.79
CA PRO A 341 12.48 1.16 -6.97
C PRO A 341 12.96 0.91 -8.41
N HIS A 342 12.23 1.35 -9.44
CA HIS A 342 12.68 1.22 -10.85
C HIS A 342 13.94 2.04 -11.17
N LEU A 343 14.29 3.01 -10.33
CA LEU A 343 15.56 3.77 -10.40
C LEU A 343 16.55 3.34 -9.29
N ALA A 344 16.24 2.27 -8.55
CA ALA A 344 17.05 1.73 -7.45
C ALA A 344 17.30 0.23 -7.63
N HIS A 345 16.78 -0.61 -6.73
CA HIS A 345 17.01 -2.06 -6.71
C HIS A 345 15.85 -2.89 -7.28
N GLY A 346 14.86 -2.24 -7.88
CA GLY A 346 13.71 -2.87 -8.53
C GLY A 346 12.88 -3.77 -7.60
N GLU A 347 12.13 -4.67 -8.21
CA GLU A 347 11.24 -5.60 -7.50
C GLU A 347 11.99 -6.65 -6.69
N SER A 348 13.21 -7.01 -7.11
CA SER A 348 14.02 -8.01 -6.41
C SER A 348 14.65 -7.47 -5.13
N GLY A 349 14.81 -6.15 -5.02
CA GLY A 349 15.53 -5.53 -3.92
C GLY A 349 17.01 -5.89 -3.93
N ALA A 350 17.66 -5.75 -2.77
CA ALA A 350 19.06 -6.07 -2.58
C ALA A 350 19.28 -6.59 -1.16
N ARG A 351 20.52 -7.00 -0.82
CA ARG A 351 20.84 -7.43 0.54
C ARG A 351 20.51 -6.30 1.53
N GLY A 352 19.57 -6.53 2.45
CA GLY A 352 19.12 -5.53 3.41
C GLY A 352 18.13 -4.50 2.87
N VAL A 353 17.80 -4.53 1.58
CA VAL A 353 16.82 -3.65 0.93
C VAL A 353 15.62 -4.47 0.46
N PRO A 354 14.41 -4.25 1.00
CA PRO A 354 13.22 -4.93 0.54
C PRO A 354 12.95 -4.68 -0.95
N GLY A 355 12.38 -5.68 -1.64
CA GLY A 355 11.91 -5.54 -3.02
C GLY A 355 10.86 -4.44 -3.17
N SER A 356 10.90 -3.72 -4.29
CA SER A 356 10.00 -2.60 -4.61
C SER A 356 10.02 -1.46 -3.60
N ALA A 357 11.08 -1.33 -2.79
CA ALA A 357 11.20 -0.27 -1.81
C ALA A 357 11.49 1.10 -2.43
N VAL A 358 10.79 2.11 -1.93
CA VAL A 358 11.17 3.51 -2.14
C VAL A 358 12.27 3.85 -1.15
N LEU A 359 13.38 4.37 -1.64
CA LEU A 359 14.54 4.71 -0.82
C LEU A 359 14.62 6.21 -0.59
N GLN A 360 14.97 6.59 0.64
CA GLN A 360 15.31 7.96 0.98
C GLN A 360 16.83 8.07 1.17
N PHE A 361 17.47 8.96 0.42
CA PHE A 361 18.87 9.32 0.62
C PHE A 361 18.98 10.75 1.15
N GLU A 362 19.80 10.97 2.17
CA GLU A 362 20.35 12.29 2.45
C GLU A 362 21.80 12.29 1.98
N VAL A 363 22.11 13.13 0.98
CA VAL A 363 23.42 13.20 0.34
C VAL A 363 24.08 14.55 0.57
N GLU A 364 25.41 14.55 0.62
CA GLU A 364 26.25 15.75 0.69
C GLU A 364 27.40 15.61 -0.32
N LEU A 365 27.48 16.53 -1.28
CA LEU A 365 28.57 16.55 -2.25
C LEU A 365 29.81 17.19 -1.61
N LEU A 366 30.93 16.48 -1.53
CA LEU A 366 32.14 16.95 -0.85
C LEU A 366 33.17 17.54 -1.82
N SER A 367 33.34 16.90 -2.97
CA SER A 367 34.20 17.41 -4.03
C SER A 367 33.76 16.89 -5.40
N ARG A 368 34.18 17.63 -6.43
CA ARG A 368 33.86 17.41 -7.83
C ARG A 368 35.08 17.76 -8.66
N GLU A 369 35.48 16.85 -9.51
CA GLU A 369 36.55 16.99 -10.49
C GLU A 369 35.92 16.74 -11.86
N ASP A 370 36.19 17.61 -12.84
CA ASP A 370 35.66 17.43 -14.19
C ASP A 370 36.05 16.05 -14.74
N GLY A 371 35.12 15.37 -15.41
CA GLY A 371 35.44 14.15 -16.15
C GLY A 371 36.42 14.38 -17.29
N LEU A 372 36.96 13.28 -17.84
CA LEU A 372 37.56 13.30 -19.17
C LEU A 372 36.52 12.90 -20.23
N PRO A 373 36.69 13.30 -21.50
CA PRO A 373 35.90 12.76 -22.60
C PRO A 373 35.98 11.23 -22.65
N ASP A 374 34.94 10.60 -23.19
CA ASP A 374 34.84 9.14 -23.23
C ASP A 374 36.06 8.50 -23.93
N GLY A 375 36.68 7.54 -23.25
CA GLY A 375 37.83 6.79 -23.76
C GLY A 375 39.17 7.52 -23.63
N TYR A 376 39.25 8.67 -22.98
CA TYR A 376 40.50 9.37 -22.67
C TYR A 376 41.00 9.00 -21.26
N LEU A 377 42.30 8.77 -21.13
CA LEU A 377 42.99 8.57 -19.84
C LEU A 377 43.75 9.83 -19.37
N PHE A 378 44.01 10.75 -20.30
CA PHE A 378 44.67 12.03 -20.08
C PHE A 378 44.14 13.04 -21.11
N VAL A 379 44.02 14.30 -20.69
CA VAL A 379 43.75 15.42 -21.62
C VAL A 379 44.70 16.57 -21.33
N TRP A 380 45.07 17.27 -22.40
CA TRP A 380 45.80 18.52 -22.32
C TRP A 380 44.85 19.67 -22.01
N HIS A 381 45.34 20.67 -21.27
CA HIS A 381 44.63 21.93 -21.02
C HIS A 381 44.86 22.96 -22.13
N GLU A 382 46.01 22.89 -22.78
CA GLU A 382 46.42 23.69 -23.94
C GLU A 382 46.82 22.75 -25.09
N ASP A 383 47.37 23.30 -26.18
CA ASP A 383 47.88 22.49 -27.27
C ASP A 383 49.02 21.56 -26.78
N PRO A 384 49.06 20.30 -27.24
CA PRO A 384 50.16 19.40 -26.91
C PRO A 384 51.49 19.99 -27.43
N PRO A 385 52.63 19.65 -26.78
CA PRO A 385 53.93 20.11 -27.25
C PRO A 385 54.18 19.76 -28.72
N ALA A 386 54.70 20.73 -29.48
CA ALA A 386 54.96 20.58 -30.93
C ALA A 386 55.92 19.43 -31.25
N SER A 387 56.83 19.11 -30.32
CA SER A 387 57.82 18.04 -30.39
C SER A 387 57.56 17.00 -29.30
N LEU A 388 56.32 16.51 -29.17
CA LEU A 388 55.88 15.64 -28.08
C LEU A 388 56.81 14.44 -27.83
N PHE A 389 57.30 13.78 -28.88
CA PHE A 389 58.25 12.67 -28.74
C PHE A 389 59.60 13.13 -28.18
N GLU A 390 60.19 14.20 -28.74
CA GLU A 390 61.50 14.72 -28.31
C GLU A 390 61.46 15.27 -26.88
N ASP A 391 60.31 15.78 -26.44
CA ASP A 391 60.11 16.30 -25.09
C ASP A 391 59.93 15.17 -24.07
N MET A 392 59.55 13.97 -24.54
CA MET A 392 59.30 12.79 -23.71
C MET A 392 60.50 11.83 -23.66
N ASP A 393 61.32 11.80 -24.72
CA ASP A 393 62.65 11.16 -24.76
C ASP A 393 63.67 12.06 -24.02
N LEU A 394 63.74 11.86 -22.70
CA LEU A 394 64.50 12.72 -21.80
C LEU A 394 66.01 12.58 -22.00
N ASN A 395 66.46 11.38 -22.41
CA ASN A 395 67.87 11.06 -22.54
C ASN A 395 68.39 11.21 -23.99
N LYS A 396 67.48 11.32 -24.97
CA LYS A 396 67.72 11.50 -26.41
C LYS A 396 68.33 10.30 -27.11
N ASP A 397 67.95 9.08 -26.72
CA ASP A 397 68.37 7.83 -27.35
C ASP A 397 67.41 7.32 -28.43
N GLY A 398 66.25 7.98 -28.60
CA GLY A 398 65.23 7.61 -29.57
C GLY A 398 64.23 6.57 -29.06
N GLU A 399 64.27 6.23 -27.77
CA GLU A 399 63.42 5.24 -27.12
C GLU A 399 62.80 5.84 -25.84
N VAL A 400 61.49 5.72 -25.68
CA VAL A 400 60.80 6.19 -24.47
C VAL A 400 60.36 5.00 -23.62
N PRO A 401 61.12 4.58 -22.60
CA PRO A 401 60.71 3.53 -21.69
C PRO A 401 59.61 4.01 -20.69
N PRO A 402 58.96 3.10 -19.95
CA PRO A 402 57.89 3.43 -19.01
C PRO A 402 58.27 4.49 -17.98
N GLU A 403 59.54 4.51 -17.55
CA GLU A 403 60.07 5.48 -16.60
C GLU A 403 60.07 6.89 -17.16
N GLU A 404 60.55 7.08 -18.41
CA GLU A 404 60.59 8.39 -19.06
C GLU A 404 59.18 8.89 -19.36
N PHE A 405 58.33 8.02 -19.93
CA PHE A 405 56.93 8.31 -20.16
C PHE A 405 56.22 8.76 -18.86
N SER A 406 56.44 8.03 -17.76
CA SER A 406 55.83 8.33 -16.46
C SER A 406 56.32 9.66 -15.89
N VAL A 407 57.62 9.93 -15.94
CA VAL A 407 58.20 11.21 -15.50
C VAL A 407 57.63 12.36 -16.33
N PHE A 408 57.57 12.21 -17.64
CA PHE A 408 57.03 13.22 -18.54
C PHE A 408 55.56 13.54 -18.21
N ILE A 409 54.67 12.54 -18.20
CA ILE A 409 53.24 12.75 -17.94
C ILE A 409 53.01 13.36 -16.55
N LYS A 410 53.71 12.89 -15.51
CA LYS A 410 53.62 13.48 -14.17
C LYS A 410 54.04 14.94 -14.14
N THR A 411 55.08 15.29 -14.90
CA THR A 411 55.54 16.67 -15.04
C THR A 411 54.46 17.53 -15.69
N GLN A 412 53.82 17.06 -16.77
CA GLN A 412 52.72 17.80 -17.41
C GLN A 412 51.53 18.04 -16.47
N VAL A 413 51.19 17.05 -15.64
CA VAL A 413 50.14 17.20 -14.61
C VAL A 413 50.56 18.20 -13.54
N GLN A 414 51.79 18.09 -13.03
CA GLN A 414 52.31 18.96 -11.98
C GLN A 414 52.42 20.43 -12.42
N GLU A 415 52.74 20.66 -13.70
CA GLU A 415 52.81 21.98 -14.31
C GLU A 415 51.42 22.53 -14.70
N GLY A 416 50.35 21.75 -14.53
CA GLY A 416 48.99 22.16 -14.89
C GLY A 416 48.72 22.22 -16.39
N LYS A 417 49.55 21.56 -17.21
CA LYS A 417 49.42 21.49 -18.68
C LYS A 417 48.45 20.40 -19.13
N GLY A 418 48.14 19.45 -18.27
CA GLY A 418 47.12 18.44 -18.51
C GLY A 418 46.69 17.75 -17.23
N ARG A 419 45.78 16.80 -17.37
CA ARG A 419 45.22 16.06 -16.24
C ARG A 419 44.87 14.63 -16.60
N LEU A 420 45.05 13.74 -15.63
CA LEU A 420 44.71 12.32 -15.72
C LEU A 420 43.24 12.09 -15.41
N LEU A 421 42.74 10.91 -15.81
CA LEU A 421 41.40 10.44 -15.48
C LEU A 421 41.23 10.41 -13.95
N PRO A 422 40.32 11.23 -13.39
CA PRO A 422 40.16 11.31 -11.94
C PRO A 422 39.58 10.01 -11.37
N GLY A 423 39.93 9.72 -10.10
CA GLY A 423 39.43 8.54 -9.38
C GLY A 423 40.15 7.22 -9.67
N GLN A 424 41.18 7.24 -10.51
CA GLN A 424 42.06 6.09 -10.76
C GLN A 424 43.41 6.32 -10.09
N ASP A 425 44.13 5.22 -9.84
CA ASP A 425 45.52 5.29 -9.41
C ASP A 425 46.37 5.92 -10.54
N PRO A 426 47.12 7.01 -10.27
CA PRO A 426 47.89 7.70 -11.31
C PRO A 426 48.95 6.82 -11.96
N GLU A 427 49.64 5.96 -11.20
CA GLU A 427 50.66 5.07 -11.74
C GLU A 427 50.05 4.03 -12.67
N LYS A 428 48.93 3.43 -12.26
CA LYS A 428 48.19 2.49 -13.09
C LYS A 428 47.69 3.15 -14.37
N THR A 429 47.14 4.36 -14.27
CA THR A 429 46.61 5.12 -15.41
C THR A 429 47.72 5.44 -16.40
N ILE A 430 48.86 5.93 -15.93
CA ILE A 430 50.04 6.19 -16.77
C ILE A 430 50.56 4.89 -17.39
N GLY A 431 50.59 3.80 -16.64
CA GLY A 431 50.98 2.50 -17.18
C GLY A 431 50.01 1.96 -18.24
N ASP A 432 48.70 2.19 -18.09
CA ASP A 432 47.69 1.89 -19.11
C ASP A 432 47.88 2.78 -20.36
N MET A 433 48.19 4.07 -20.17
CA MET A 433 48.52 4.97 -21.27
C MET A 433 49.76 4.50 -22.04
N PHE A 434 50.83 4.12 -21.33
CA PHE A 434 52.05 3.59 -21.94
C PHE A 434 51.75 2.34 -22.78
N ARG A 435 51.05 1.36 -22.22
CA ARG A 435 50.67 0.13 -22.92
C ARG A 435 49.79 0.36 -24.16
N ASN A 436 49.02 1.44 -24.18
CA ASN A 436 48.22 1.79 -25.35
C ASN A 436 49.07 2.39 -26.48
N GLN A 437 50.24 2.95 -26.15
CA GLN A 437 51.19 3.56 -27.09
C GLN A 437 52.27 2.57 -27.54
N ASP A 438 52.74 1.68 -26.67
CA ASP A 438 53.65 0.55 -26.98
C ASP A 438 52.88 -0.53 -27.75
N ARG A 439 52.84 -0.37 -29.09
CA ARG A 439 51.94 -1.15 -29.96
C ARG A 439 52.54 -2.50 -30.33
N ASP A 440 53.86 -2.59 -30.40
CA ASP A 440 54.56 -3.85 -30.68
C ASP A 440 54.96 -4.62 -29.41
N GLN A 441 54.71 -4.05 -28.22
CA GLN A 441 54.91 -4.65 -26.90
C GLN A 441 56.38 -4.96 -26.60
N ASP A 442 57.30 -4.16 -27.14
CA ASP A 442 58.73 -4.31 -26.92
C ASP A 442 59.23 -3.66 -25.62
N GLY A 443 58.36 -2.87 -24.97
CA GLY A 443 58.64 -2.20 -23.70
C GLY A 443 59.23 -0.79 -23.84
N SER A 444 59.20 -0.21 -25.03
CA SER A 444 59.56 1.17 -25.32
C SER A 444 58.55 1.81 -26.29
N ILE A 445 58.46 3.13 -26.31
CA ILE A 445 57.67 3.86 -27.31
C ILE A 445 58.65 4.55 -28.27
N THR A 446 58.45 4.32 -29.55
CA THR A 446 59.19 5.01 -30.63
C THR A 446 58.37 6.14 -31.25
N ALA A 447 59.03 7.04 -31.98
CA ALA A 447 58.37 8.17 -32.64
C ALA A 447 57.30 7.74 -33.68
N ALA A 448 57.39 6.52 -34.20
CA ALA A 448 56.42 5.96 -35.15
C ALA A 448 55.17 5.40 -34.45
N GLU A 449 55.27 5.03 -33.18
CA GLU A 449 54.18 4.46 -32.40
C GLU A 449 53.37 5.53 -31.68
N LEU A 450 54.04 6.58 -31.20
CA LEU A 450 53.41 7.68 -30.47
C LEU A 450 52.34 8.36 -31.33
N LYS A 451 51.09 8.27 -30.89
CA LYS A 451 49.96 8.89 -31.56
C LYS A 451 48.94 9.45 -30.59
N LEU A 452 48.51 10.68 -30.82
CA LEU A 452 47.47 11.28 -29.98
C LEU A 452 46.11 10.69 -30.37
N LYS A 453 45.29 10.37 -29.37
CA LYS A 453 43.95 9.83 -29.59
C LYS A 453 43.08 10.76 -30.47
N SER A 454 43.25 12.08 -30.37
CA SER A 454 42.57 13.04 -31.24
C SER A 454 42.93 12.87 -32.72
N GLU A 455 44.20 12.56 -33.02
CA GLU A 455 44.66 12.29 -34.38
C GLU A 455 44.11 10.95 -34.89
N GLU A 456 44.05 9.93 -34.02
CA GLU A 456 43.42 8.64 -34.34
C GLU A 456 41.91 8.78 -34.62
N ASP A 457 41.22 9.59 -33.82
CA ASP A 457 39.78 9.85 -33.99
C ASP A 457 39.53 10.59 -35.31
N GLU A 458 40.35 11.59 -35.67
CA GLU A 458 40.27 12.31 -36.96
C GLU A 458 40.52 11.40 -38.17
N GLU A 459 41.53 10.53 -38.10
CA GLU A 459 41.82 9.56 -39.16
C GLU A 459 40.69 8.55 -39.36
N ARG A 460 40.10 8.03 -38.28
CA ARG A 460 38.94 7.13 -38.38
C ARG A 460 37.75 7.79 -39.05
N VAL A 461 37.47 9.06 -38.74
CA VAL A 461 36.39 9.81 -39.39
C VAL A 461 36.68 10.00 -40.88
N HIS A 462 37.95 10.20 -41.26
CA HIS A 462 38.36 10.30 -42.66
C HIS A 462 38.32 8.98 -43.42
N GLU A 463 38.48 7.83 -42.76
CA GLU A 463 38.37 6.50 -43.38
C GLU A 463 36.92 6.00 -43.50
N GLU A 464 36.01 6.50 -42.65
CA GLU A 464 34.57 6.14 -42.69
C GLU A 464 33.73 7.02 -43.67
N LEU A 465 34.32 8.07 -44.26
CA LEU A 465 33.75 8.95 -45.29
C LEU A 465 34.22 8.58 -46.70
#